data_AF-A0A8B8MX86-F1
#
_entry.id   AF-A0A8B8MX86-F1
#
_cell.length_a   1.000
_cell.length_b   1.000
_cell.length_c   1.000
_cell.angle_alpha   90.00
_cell.angle_beta   90.00
_cell.angle_gamma   90.00
#
_symmetry.space_group_name_H-M   'P 1'
#
loop_
_entity.id
_entity.type
_entity.pdbx_description
1 polymer ?
#
loop_
_entity_poly.entity_id
_entity_poly.type
_entity_poly.pdbx_seq_one_letter_code
_entity_poly.pdbx_strand_id
1 'polypeptide(L)'
;MTTFRNLFFVFNFLVFVFGLANFGMGLWFRIDPKVYEIHKYIETQNFTIAGWLMLFSGFIACIMALIGFGAASRQLARQLVCYFAIMIILTLAFMGTLVLLTVYGLGVPLERFITKEIYEQIRRRSMNNQVDMFTSSDAFQFLDFVQVKMRCCGATDFRDYGKLGLVVPTTCFTIDKNYVNAPGCGRAIRELFDIRAGMAAGFSAA
;
A
#
# COMPACT_ATOMS: atom_id res chain seq x y z
N MET A 1 36.48 -4.48 -19.91
CA MET A 1 35.21 -4.11 -20.60
C MET A 1 34.11 -5.18 -20.50
N THR A 2 34.44 -6.48 -20.47
CA THR A 2 33.46 -7.59 -20.38
C THR A 2 32.72 -7.68 -19.04
N THR A 3 33.37 -7.41 -17.90
CA THR A 3 32.75 -7.48 -16.56
C THR A 3 31.61 -6.48 -16.38
N PHE A 4 31.81 -5.22 -16.81
CA PHE A 4 30.78 -4.18 -16.74
C PHE A 4 29.53 -4.51 -17.57
N ARG A 5 29.72 -5.13 -18.74
CA ARG A 5 28.60 -5.57 -19.59
C ARG A 5 27.76 -6.66 -18.91
N ASN A 6 28.42 -7.63 -18.29
CA ASN A 6 27.72 -8.71 -17.58
C ASN A 6 26.96 -8.17 -16.37
N LEU A 7 27.57 -7.26 -15.59
CA LEU A 7 26.90 -6.57 -14.47
C LEU A 7 25.67 -5.79 -14.93
N PHE A 8 25.80 -5.04 -16.03
CA PHE A 8 24.69 -4.28 -16.61
C PHE A 8 23.56 -5.19 -17.12
N PHE A 9 23.89 -6.32 -17.73
CA PHE A 9 22.90 -7.31 -18.16
C PHE A 9 22.15 -7.91 -16.96
N VAL A 10 22.88 -8.31 -15.90
CA VAL A 10 22.28 -8.84 -14.66
C VAL A 10 21.39 -7.79 -13.99
N PHE A 11 21.84 -6.54 -13.91
CA PHE A 11 21.04 -5.47 -13.31
C PHE A 11 19.72 -5.24 -14.07
N ASN A 12 19.77 -5.16 -15.40
CA ASN A 12 18.56 -5.00 -16.22
C ASN A 12 17.64 -6.22 -16.14
N PHE A 13 18.19 -7.43 -15.97
CA PHE A 13 17.40 -8.62 -15.69
C PHE A 13 16.67 -8.53 -14.35
N LEU A 14 17.33 -8.07 -13.30
CA LEU A 14 16.66 -7.83 -12.02
C LEU A 14 15.55 -6.78 -12.18
N VAL A 15 15.82 -5.65 -12.84
CA VAL A 15 14.80 -4.62 -13.10
C VAL A 15 13.62 -5.18 -13.90
N PHE A 16 13.85 -6.03 -14.89
CA PHE A 16 12.78 -6.67 -15.66
C PHE A 16 11.91 -7.57 -14.77
N VAL A 17 12.51 -8.41 -13.92
CA VAL A 17 11.78 -9.29 -12.99
C VAL A 17 10.98 -8.48 -11.98
N PHE A 18 11.57 -7.42 -11.40
CA PHE A 18 10.87 -6.52 -10.48
C PHE A 18 9.75 -5.73 -11.17
N GLY A 19 9.97 -5.28 -12.41
CA GLY A 19 8.96 -4.61 -13.23
C GLY A 19 7.77 -5.54 -13.53
N LEU A 20 8.05 -6.79 -13.89
CA LEU A 20 7.04 -7.80 -14.18
C LEU A 20 6.23 -8.16 -12.92
N ALA A 21 6.89 -8.26 -11.76
CA ALA A 21 6.22 -8.46 -10.48
C ALA A 21 5.30 -7.27 -10.13
N ASN A 22 5.76 -6.03 -10.31
CA ASN A 22 4.95 -4.83 -10.08
C ASN A 22 3.76 -4.73 -11.04
N PHE A 23 3.98 -5.01 -12.33
CA PHE A 23 2.92 -5.04 -13.33
C PHE A 23 1.90 -6.13 -13.02
N GLY A 24 2.36 -7.34 -12.67
CA GLY A 24 1.51 -8.45 -12.26
C GLY A 24 0.71 -8.14 -11.00
N MET A 25 1.32 -7.49 -10.00
CA MET A 25 0.63 -7.08 -8.78
C MET A 25 -0.40 -5.98 -9.08
N GLY A 26 -0.08 -5.00 -9.94
CA GLY A 26 -1.03 -3.98 -10.38
C GLY A 26 -2.21 -4.57 -11.16
N LEU A 27 -1.95 -5.61 -11.97
CA LEU A 27 -2.98 -6.34 -12.70
C LEU A 27 -3.85 -7.18 -11.76
N TRP A 28 -3.25 -7.89 -10.80
CA TRP A 28 -3.96 -8.64 -9.76
C TRP A 28 -4.91 -7.72 -8.99
N PHE A 29 -4.44 -6.55 -8.60
CA PHE A 29 -5.22 -5.54 -7.89
C PHE A 29 -6.47 -5.08 -8.64
N ARG A 30 -6.49 -5.23 -9.98
CA ARG A 30 -7.63 -4.87 -10.84
C ARG A 30 -8.56 -6.05 -11.12
N ILE A 31 -7.99 -7.24 -11.28
CA ILE A 31 -8.75 -8.43 -11.66
C ILE A 31 -9.46 -9.06 -10.46
N ASP A 32 -8.86 -8.98 -9.27
CA ASP A 32 -9.42 -9.62 -8.09
C ASP A 32 -10.70 -8.90 -7.62
N PRO A 33 -11.88 -9.57 -7.69
CA PRO A 33 -13.15 -8.95 -7.32
C PRO A 33 -13.19 -8.52 -5.85
N LYS A 34 -12.40 -9.17 -4.97
CA LYS A 34 -12.31 -8.80 -3.55
C LYS A 34 -11.65 -7.44 -3.34
N VAL A 35 -10.68 -7.09 -4.19
CA VAL A 35 -9.99 -5.79 -4.13
C VAL A 35 -10.84 -4.70 -4.78
N TYR A 36 -11.59 -5.05 -5.83
CA TYR A 36 -12.56 -4.15 -6.46
C TYR A 36 -13.69 -3.73 -5.51
N GLU A 37 -14.18 -4.65 -4.65
CA GLU A 37 -15.19 -4.28 -3.65
C GLU A 37 -14.63 -3.34 -2.59
N ILE A 38 -13.43 -3.58 -2.06
CA ILE A 38 -12.74 -2.65 -1.14
C ILE A 38 -12.64 -1.23 -1.76
N HIS A 39 -12.43 -1.15 -3.07
CA HIS A 39 -12.41 0.10 -3.85
C HIS A 39 -13.73 0.88 -3.83
N LYS A 40 -14.86 0.18 -3.74
CA LYS A 40 -16.20 0.78 -3.72
C LYS A 40 -16.59 1.26 -2.31
N TYR A 41 -15.97 0.69 -1.27
CA TYR A 41 -16.19 1.09 0.12
C TYR A 41 -15.28 2.25 0.55
N ILE A 42 -14.02 2.22 0.12
CA ILE A 42 -13.05 3.31 0.33
C ILE A 42 -13.22 4.29 -0.83
N GLU A 43 -14.14 5.25 -0.69
CA GLU A 43 -14.49 6.26 -1.70
C GLU A 43 -13.37 7.30 -1.88
N THR A 44 -12.17 6.83 -2.22
CA THR A 44 -10.98 7.66 -2.39
C THR A 44 -10.45 7.44 -3.79
N GLN A 45 -10.78 8.39 -4.66
CA GLN A 45 -10.25 8.51 -6.04
C GLN A 45 -8.72 8.26 -6.09
N ASN A 46 -8.02 8.58 -5.00
CA ASN A 46 -6.59 8.37 -4.81
C ASN A 46 -6.15 6.90 -4.92
N PHE A 47 -6.93 5.93 -4.43
CA PHE A 47 -6.55 4.51 -4.51
C PHE A 47 -6.70 3.98 -5.94
N THR A 48 -7.69 4.47 -6.69
CA THR A 48 -7.87 4.14 -8.11
C THR A 48 -6.71 4.66 -8.95
N ILE A 49 -6.29 5.89 -8.66
CA ILE A 49 -5.16 6.54 -9.32
C ILE A 49 -3.86 5.79 -9.00
N ALA A 50 -3.65 5.40 -7.74
CA ALA A 50 -2.48 4.63 -7.32
C ALA A 50 -2.37 3.28 -8.05
N GLY A 51 -3.49 2.55 -8.20
CA GLY A 51 -3.50 1.29 -8.94
C GLY A 51 -3.15 1.46 -10.43
N TRP A 52 -3.60 2.54 -11.07
CA TRP A 52 -3.21 2.84 -12.46
C TRP A 52 -1.73 3.21 -12.56
N LEU A 53 -1.22 4.04 -11.64
CA LEU A 53 0.19 4.42 -11.61
C LEU A 53 1.10 3.19 -11.42
N MET A 54 0.73 2.27 -10.54
CA MET A 54 1.48 1.03 -10.31
C MET A 54 1.52 0.12 -11.54
N LEU A 55 0.39 -0.01 -12.26
CA LEU A 55 0.32 -0.77 -13.50
C LEU A 55 1.18 -0.14 -14.61
N PHE A 56 1.01 1.15 -14.88
CA PHE A 56 1.73 1.85 -15.95
C PHE A 56 3.23 1.95 -15.66
N SER A 57 3.61 2.24 -14.41
CA SER A 57 5.02 2.29 -14.01
C SER A 57 5.72 0.93 -14.15
N GLY A 58 5.05 -0.17 -13.75
CA GLY A 58 5.56 -1.53 -13.95
C GLY A 58 5.75 -1.87 -15.43
N PHE A 59 4.78 -1.51 -16.28
CA PHE A 59 4.87 -1.73 -17.72
C PHE A 59 6.02 -0.95 -18.38
N ILE A 60 6.17 0.33 -18.03
CA ILE A 60 7.27 1.18 -18.51
C ILE A 60 8.62 0.60 -18.05
N ALA A 61 8.73 0.15 -16.80
CA ALA A 61 9.94 -0.49 -16.28
C ALA A 61 10.32 -1.75 -17.08
N CYS A 62 9.35 -2.59 -17.46
CA CYS A 62 9.59 -3.75 -18.33
C CYS A 62 10.13 -3.35 -19.71
N ILE A 63 9.50 -2.38 -20.37
CA ILE A 63 9.95 -1.88 -21.68
C ILE A 63 11.38 -1.33 -21.58
N MET A 64 11.65 -0.54 -20.54
CA MET A 64 12.98 0.01 -20.29
C MET A 64 14.03 -1.08 -20.07
N ALA A 65 13.70 -2.14 -19.33
CA ALA A 65 14.64 -3.25 -19.15
C ALA A 65 14.91 -4.02 -20.46
N LEU A 66 13.89 -4.20 -21.32
CA LEU A 66 14.03 -4.79 -22.65
C LEU A 66 14.95 -3.96 -23.56
N ILE A 67 14.79 -2.63 -23.55
CA ILE A 67 15.70 -1.72 -24.25
C ILE A 67 17.13 -1.84 -23.68
N GLY A 68 17.27 -2.03 -22.37
CA GLY A 68 18.55 -2.27 -21.70
C GLY A 68 19.28 -3.52 -22.20
N PHE A 69 18.56 -4.63 -22.41
CA PHE A 69 19.13 -5.83 -23.01
C PHE A 69 19.59 -5.60 -24.46
N GLY A 70 18.82 -4.85 -25.24
CA GLY A 70 19.19 -4.45 -26.60
C GLY A 70 20.44 -3.56 -26.62
N ALA A 71 20.52 -2.60 -25.70
CA ALA A 71 21.67 -1.70 -25.54
C ALA A 71 22.94 -2.43 -25.07
N ALA A 72 22.81 -3.45 -24.21
CA ALA A 72 23.92 -4.29 -23.79
C ALA A 72 24.52 -5.12 -24.94
N SER A 73 23.68 -5.48 -25.92
CA SER A 73 24.06 -6.29 -27.07
C SER A 73 24.68 -5.48 -28.20
N ARG A 74 24.38 -4.18 -28.31
CA ARG A 74 24.93 -3.28 -29.35
C ARG A 74 26.10 -2.46 -28.80
N GLN A 75 27.28 -2.58 -29.41
CA GLN A 75 28.54 -1.92 -28.99
C GLN A 75 28.57 -0.38 -29.15
N LEU A 76 27.43 0.28 -29.33
CA LEU A 76 27.36 1.72 -29.52
C LEU A 76 27.38 2.44 -28.15
N ALA A 77 28.55 2.93 -27.75
CA ALA A 77 28.77 3.65 -26.48
C ALA A 77 27.76 4.79 -26.22
N ARG A 78 27.28 5.45 -27.29
CA ARG A 78 26.28 6.54 -27.21
C ARG A 78 24.90 6.06 -26.74
N GLN A 79 24.50 4.83 -27.10
CA GLN A 79 23.21 4.27 -26.68
C GLN A 79 23.22 3.88 -25.20
N LEU A 80 24.38 3.45 -24.68
CA LEU A 80 24.54 3.10 -23.27
C LEU A 80 24.41 4.33 -22.35
N VAL A 81 24.95 5.48 -22.77
CA VAL A 81 24.88 6.74 -21.99
C VAL A 81 23.45 7.27 -21.94
N CYS A 82 22.73 7.33 -23.07
CA CYS A 82 21.32 7.72 -23.07
C CYS A 82 20.46 6.78 -22.21
N TYR A 83 20.72 5.47 -22.28
CA TYR A 83 20.03 4.49 -21.44
C TYR A 83 20.24 4.76 -19.94
N PHE A 84 21.50 4.95 -19.54
CA PHE A 84 21.86 5.22 -18.16
C PHE A 84 21.24 6.53 -17.65
N ALA A 85 21.20 7.56 -18.49
CA ALA A 85 20.56 8.84 -18.17
C ALA A 85 19.04 8.68 -17.93
N ILE A 86 18.33 7.95 -18.79
CA ILE A 86 16.89 7.70 -18.61
C ILE A 86 16.63 6.86 -17.36
N MET A 87 17.45 5.84 -17.09
CA MET A 87 17.35 5.03 -15.87
C MET A 87 17.57 5.83 -14.60
N ILE A 88 18.54 6.76 -14.59
CA ILE A 88 18.73 7.69 -13.47
C ILE A 88 17.49 8.56 -13.28
N ILE A 89 16.94 9.15 -14.35
CA ILE A 89 15.76 10.00 -14.26
C ILE A 89 14.56 9.22 -13.70
N LEU A 90 14.33 8.00 -14.19
CA LEU A 90 13.26 7.13 -13.68
C LEU A 90 13.48 6.74 -12.23
N THR A 91 14.71 6.42 -11.85
CA THR A 91 15.04 6.10 -10.45
C THR A 91 14.83 7.31 -9.55
N LEU A 92 15.24 8.51 -9.98
CA LEU A 92 15.01 9.75 -9.24
C LEU A 92 13.53 10.09 -9.14
N ALA A 93 12.73 9.85 -10.18
CA ALA A 93 11.28 10.03 -10.13
C ALA A 93 10.61 9.02 -9.18
N PHE A 94 11.06 7.77 -9.17
CA PHE A 94 10.56 6.75 -8.26
C PHE A 94 10.93 7.06 -6.81
N MET A 95 12.19 7.42 -6.56
CA MET A 95 12.67 7.87 -5.26
C MET A 95 11.95 9.14 -4.80
N GLY A 96 11.72 10.09 -5.70
CA GLY A 96 10.94 11.30 -5.41
C GLY A 96 9.52 10.96 -5.00
N THR A 97 8.87 10.01 -5.68
CA THR A 97 7.52 9.55 -5.34
C THR A 97 7.50 8.83 -3.99
N LEU A 98 8.48 7.97 -3.71
CA LEU A 98 8.64 7.32 -2.41
C LEU A 98 8.87 8.33 -1.29
N VAL A 99 9.74 9.32 -1.50
CA VAL A 99 10.02 10.38 -0.51
C VAL A 99 8.80 11.27 -0.31
N LEU A 100 8.07 11.64 -1.36
CA LEU A 100 6.82 12.40 -1.20
C LEU A 100 5.78 11.57 -0.44
N LEU A 101 5.64 10.28 -0.74
CA LEU A 101 4.73 9.40 -0.05
C LEU A 101 5.12 9.22 1.43
N THR A 102 6.41 9.16 1.75
CA THR A 102 6.86 9.05 3.14
C THR A 102 6.73 10.37 3.90
N VAL A 103 7.07 11.50 3.28
CA VAL A 103 7.05 12.82 3.94
C VAL A 103 5.62 13.37 4.09
N TYR A 104 4.79 13.25 3.05
CA TYR A 104 3.44 13.81 3.04
C TYR A 104 2.35 12.77 3.32
N GLY A 105 2.64 11.49 3.10
CA GLY A 105 1.67 10.41 3.25
C GLY A 105 1.76 9.64 4.57
N LEU A 106 2.88 9.69 5.31
CA LEU A 106 3.03 9.05 6.63
C LEU A 106 2.81 10.04 7.78
N GLY A 107 2.73 9.54 9.01
CA GLY A 107 2.48 10.37 10.19
C GLY A 107 1.01 10.79 10.34
N VAL A 108 0.78 12.02 10.82
CA VAL A 108 -0.55 12.57 11.13
C VAL A 108 -1.57 12.52 9.96
N PRO A 109 -1.21 12.83 8.69
CA PRO A 109 -2.16 12.73 7.58
C PRO A 109 -2.63 11.28 7.34
N LEU A 110 -1.74 10.30 7.52
CA LEU A 110 -2.09 8.87 7.44
C LEU A 110 -3.08 8.49 8.54
N GLU A 111 -2.79 8.88 9.79
CA GLU A 111 -3.68 8.60 10.92
C GLU A 111 -5.06 9.19 10.67
N ARG A 112 -5.16 10.44 10.19
CA ARG A 112 -6.46 11.06 9.87
C ARG A 112 -7.21 10.33 8.77
N PHE A 113 -6.53 9.95 7.69
CA PHE A 113 -7.12 9.23 6.58
C PHE A 113 -7.65 7.85 7.01
N ILE A 114 -6.81 7.06 7.69
CA ILE A 114 -7.17 5.72 8.16
C ILE A 114 -8.27 5.79 9.22
N THR A 115 -8.18 6.73 10.17
CA THR A 115 -9.21 6.93 11.19
C THR A 115 -10.56 7.24 10.55
N LYS A 116 -10.58 8.16 9.57
CA LYS A 116 -11.82 8.52 8.87
C LYS A 116 -12.41 7.31 8.14
N GLU A 117 -11.57 6.54 7.45
CA GLU A 117 -12.01 5.35 6.72
C GLU A 117 -12.59 4.29 7.66
N ILE A 118 -11.89 3.95 8.75
CA ILE A 118 -12.39 2.99 9.76
C ILE A 118 -13.70 3.49 10.38
N TYR A 119 -13.82 4.79 10.66
CA TYR A 119 -15.06 5.36 11.19
C TYR A 119 -16.22 5.23 10.20
N GLU A 120 -16.02 5.50 8.92
CA GLU A 120 -17.04 5.32 7.88
C GLU A 120 -17.42 3.83 7.72
N GLN A 121 -16.49 2.89 7.83
CA GLN A 121 -16.79 1.46 7.85
C GLN A 121 -17.70 1.07 9.04
N ILE A 122 -17.40 1.58 10.24
CA ILE A 122 -18.25 1.38 11.43
C ILE A 122 -19.62 2.06 11.24
N ARG A 123 -19.68 3.23 10.61
CA ARG A 123 -20.93 3.91 10.29
C ARG A 123 -21.79 3.12 9.30
N ARG A 124 -21.18 2.56 8.25
CA ARG A 124 -21.86 1.65 7.31
C ARG A 124 -22.44 0.43 8.05
N ARG A 125 -21.76 -0.07 9.08
CA ARG A 125 -22.29 -1.14 9.97
C ARG A 125 -23.56 -0.74 10.72
N SER A 126 -23.66 0.50 11.20
CA SER A 126 -24.88 1.02 11.84
C SER A 126 -26.05 1.14 10.85
N MET A 127 -25.76 1.61 9.63
CA MET A 127 -26.77 1.78 8.57
C MET A 127 -27.25 0.45 7.96
N ASN A 128 -26.39 -0.57 7.84
CA ASN A 128 -26.69 -1.83 7.14
C ASN A 128 -27.35 -2.91 8.00
N ASN A 129 -27.77 -2.63 9.23
CA ASN A 129 -28.51 -3.57 10.07
C ASN A 129 -29.87 -4.03 9.47
N GLN A 130 -30.24 -3.59 8.26
CA GLN A 130 -31.54 -3.90 7.66
C GLN A 130 -31.57 -4.44 6.21
N VAL A 131 -30.50 -4.47 5.40
CA VAL A 131 -30.69 -4.81 3.96
C VAL A 131 -29.72 -5.82 3.32
N ASP A 132 -28.40 -5.83 3.57
CA ASP A 132 -27.51 -6.73 2.79
C ASP A 132 -26.47 -7.47 3.65
N MET A 133 -26.82 -8.69 4.06
CA MET A 133 -26.02 -9.58 4.92
C MET A 133 -24.80 -10.19 4.20
N PHE A 134 -24.76 -10.18 2.86
CA PHE A 134 -23.72 -10.88 2.10
C PHE A 134 -22.47 -10.03 1.85
N THR A 135 -22.61 -8.76 1.46
CA THR A 135 -21.49 -7.86 1.13
C THR A 135 -20.84 -7.23 2.37
N SER A 136 -21.57 -7.22 3.48
CA SER A 136 -21.13 -6.61 4.73
C SER A 136 -20.17 -7.52 5.52
N SER A 137 -20.20 -8.84 5.28
CA SER A 137 -19.33 -9.82 5.95
C SER A 137 -17.83 -9.56 5.74
N ASP A 138 -17.38 -9.27 4.52
CA ASP A 138 -15.94 -9.22 4.21
C ASP A 138 -15.25 -7.98 4.78
N ALA A 139 -15.88 -6.81 4.66
CA ALA A 139 -15.37 -5.58 5.29
C ALA A 139 -15.38 -5.67 6.82
N PHE A 140 -16.37 -6.37 7.40
CA PHE A 140 -16.43 -6.61 8.84
C PHE A 140 -15.35 -7.58 9.30
N GLN A 141 -15.12 -8.68 8.57
CA GLN A 141 -14.02 -9.60 8.85
C GLN A 141 -12.66 -8.90 8.77
N PHE A 142 -12.49 -7.97 7.84
CA PHE A 142 -11.27 -7.17 7.75
C PHE A 142 -11.08 -6.27 8.98
N LEU A 143 -12.12 -5.55 9.41
CA LEU A 143 -12.04 -4.70 10.60
C LEU A 143 -11.78 -5.53 11.87
N ASP A 144 -12.46 -6.67 11.99
CA ASP A 144 -12.30 -7.62 13.10
C ASP A 144 -10.87 -8.18 13.14
N PHE A 145 -10.32 -8.56 11.98
CA PHE A 145 -8.93 -8.98 11.84
C PHE A 145 -7.94 -7.87 12.23
N VAL A 146 -8.18 -6.64 11.77
CA VAL A 146 -7.34 -5.49 12.08
C VAL A 146 -7.32 -5.23 13.58
N GLN A 147 -8.47 -5.26 14.26
CA GLN A 147 -8.57 -5.03 15.70
C GLN A 147 -7.81 -6.07 16.51
N VAL A 148 -7.93 -7.34 16.15
CA VAL A 148 -7.18 -8.42 16.82
C VAL A 148 -5.68 -8.33 16.51
N LYS A 149 -5.31 -8.09 15.25
CA LYS A 149 -3.92 -8.07 14.80
C LYS A 149 -3.16 -6.87 15.35
N MET A 150 -3.79 -5.69 15.35
CA MET A 150 -3.21 -4.43 15.79
C MET A 150 -3.47 -4.11 17.26
N ARG A 151 -4.30 -4.93 17.95
CA ARG A 151 -4.65 -4.77 19.37
C ARG A 151 -5.21 -3.38 19.68
N CYS A 152 -6.14 -2.93 18.86
CA CYS A 152 -6.76 -1.60 18.92
C CYS A 152 -8.28 -1.74 18.91
N CYS A 153 -9.00 -0.71 19.34
CA CYS A 153 -10.46 -0.71 19.32
C CYS A 153 -11.03 0.60 18.76
N GLY A 154 -12.00 0.48 17.84
CA GLY A 154 -12.63 1.62 17.17
C GLY A 154 -11.68 2.40 16.24
N ALA A 155 -12.19 3.49 15.66
CA ALA A 155 -11.42 4.33 14.75
C ALA A 155 -10.43 5.20 15.54
N THR A 156 -10.96 6.00 16.47
CA THR A 156 -10.23 6.80 17.45
C THR A 156 -10.25 6.16 18.83
N ASP A 157 -11.38 5.57 19.21
CA ASP A 157 -11.61 4.96 20.51
C ASP A 157 -12.83 4.01 20.45
N PHE A 158 -13.00 3.15 21.45
CA PHE A 158 -14.14 2.22 21.54
C PHE A 158 -15.50 2.94 21.53
N ARG A 159 -15.53 4.20 21.98
CA ARG A 159 -16.73 5.04 22.03
C ARG A 159 -17.33 5.30 20.65
N ASP A 160 -16.57 5.12 19.58
CA ASP A 160 -17.06 5.31 18.21
C ASP A 160 -18.22 4.35 17.88
N TYR A 161 -18.24 3.15 18.45
CA TYR A 161 -19.38 2.24 18.36
C TYR A 161 -20.60 2.80 19.10
N GLY A 162 -20.42 3.29 20.33
CA GLY A 162 -21.50 3.84 21.15
C GLY A 162 -22.15 5.09 20.54
N LYS A 163 -21.36 5.97 19.90
CA LYS A 163 -21.86 7.15 19.16
C LYS A 163 -22.80 6.78 18.01
N LEU A 164 -22.64 5.58 17.45
CA LEU A 164 -23.41 5.07 16.33
C LEU A 164 -24.52 4.09 16.78
N GLY A 165 -24.77 3.97 18.09
CA GLY A 165 -25.75 3.04 18.66
C GLY A 165 -25.38 1.57 18.50
N LEU A 166 -24.11 1.26 18.24
CA LEU A 166 -23.60 -0.09 18.06
C LEU A 166 -23.02 -0.62 19.38
N VAL A 167 -23.19 -1.92 19.59
CA VAL A 167 -22.44 -2.64 20.63
C VAL A 167 -20.99 -2.81 20.21
N VAL A 168 -20.07 -2.65 21.16
CA VAL A 168 -18.64 -2.85 20.90
C VAL A 168 -18.41 -4.34 20.56
N PRO A 169 -17.71 -4.67 19.46
CA PRO A 169 -17.51 -6.05 19.04
C PRO A 169 -16.60 -6.82 20.01
N THR A 170 -16.77 -8.15 20.06
CA THR A 170 -15.96 -9.06 20.90
C THR A 170 -14.49 -9.06 20.52
N THR A 171 -14.13 -8.60 19.31
CA THR A 171 -12.73 -8.40 18.87
C THR A 171 -11.96 -7.38 19.70
N CYS A 172 -12.65 -6.43 20.32
CA CYS A 172 -12.05 -5.50 21.29
C CYS A 172 -11.86 -6.11 22.68
N PHE A 173 -12.47 -7.27 22.96
CA PHE A 173 -12.46 -7.98 24.23
C PHE A 173 -12.05 -9.43 24.00
N THR A 174 -10.75 -9.69 23.89
CA THR A 174 -10.30 -11.10 23.84
C THR A 174 -10.28 -11.69 25.24
N ILE A 175 -10.44 -13.02 25.33
CA ILE A 175 -10.62 -13.78 26.59
C ILE A 175 -9.57 -13.43 27.66
N ASP A 176 -8.36 -13.03 27.25
CA ASP A 176 -7.26 -12.68 28.16
C ASP A 176 -6.92 -11.17 28.22
N LYS A 177 -7.47 -10.32 27.33
CA LYS A 177 -7.08 -8.90 27.21
C LYS A 177 -8.22 -7.98 26.74
N ASN A 178 -8.42 -6.88 27.48
CA ASN A 178 -9.35 -5.80 27.14
C ASN A 178 -8.63 -4.67 26.39
N TYR A 179 -9.00 -4.46 25.12
CA TYR A 179 -8.47 -3.37 24.28
C TYR A 179 -9.40 -2.15 24.25
N VAL A 180 -10.39 -2.08 25.15
CA VAL A 180 -11.27 -0.92 25.31
C VAL A 180 -10.49 0.33 25.64
N ASN A 181 -9.43 0.23 26.44
CA ASN A 181 -8.56 1.36 26.77
C ASN A 181 -7.35 1.48 25.84
N ALA A 182 -7.30 0.68 24.76
CA ALA A 182 -6.22 0.74 23.79
C ALA A 182 -6.40 1.96 22.86
N PRO A 183 -5.32 2.50 22.28
CA PRO A 183 -5.44 3.55 21.29
C PRO A 183 -6.30 3.10 20.10
N GLY A 184 -7.01 4.05 19.47
CA GLY A 184 -7.77 3.79 18.26
C GLY A 184 -6.92 3.21 17.14
N CYS A 185 -7.56 2.41 16.27
CA CYS A 185 -6.86 1.69 15.22
C CYS A 185 -6.15 2.61 14.22
N GLY A 186 -6.62 3.85 14.01
CA GLY A 186 -5.92 4.81 13.15
C GLY A 186 -4.50 5.15 13.66
N ARG A 187 -4.34 5.30 14.98
CA ARG A 187 -3.03 5.55 15.60
C ARG A 187 -2.14 4.31 15.58
N ALA A 188 -2.70 3.15 15.95
CA ALA A 188 -1.96 1.89 15.97
C ALA A 188 -1.41 1.52 14.58
N ILE A 189 -2.19 1.78 13.51
CA ILE A 189 -1.75 1.54 12.15
C ILE A 189 -0.67 2.55 11.74
N ARG A 190 -0.83 3.84 12.07
CA ARG A 190 0.22 4.84 11.81
C ARG A 190 1.56 4.43 12.41
N GLU A 191 1.59 4.06 13.69
CA GLU A 191 2.83 3.66 14.37
C GLU A 191 3.50 2.47 13.69
N LEU A 192 2.72 1.48 13.25
CA LEU A 192 3.26 0.34 12.50
C LEU A 192 3.89 0.79 11.16
N PHE A 193 3.21 1.66 10.42
CA PHE A 193 3.70 2.17 9.15
C PHE A 193 4.94 3.05 9.31
N ASP A 194 4.99 3.91 10.33
CA ASP A 194 6.15 4.75 10.64
C ASP A 194 7.40 3.87 10.94
N ILE A 195 7.25 2.82 11.75
CA ILE A 195 8.34 1.87 12.06
C ILE A 195 8.82 1.13 10.81
N ARG A 196 7.88 0.60 9.99
CA ARG A 196 8.23 -0.19 8.80
C ARG A 196 8.77 0.67 7.67
N ALA A 197 8.26 1.89 7.50
CA ALA A 197 8.79 2.84 6.54
C ALA A 197 10.21 3.27 6.91
N GLY A 198 10.50 3.46 8.20
CA GLY A 198 11.86 3.69 8.69
C GLY A 198 12.81 2.56 8.28
N MET A 199 12.42 1.30 8.51
CA MET A 199 13.20 0.13 8.09
C MET A 199 13.40 0.06 6.57
N ALA A 200 12.35 0.31 5.77
CA ALA A 200 12.43 0.29 4.31
C ALA A 200 13.29 1.44 3.74
N ALA A 201 13.30 2.59 4.40
CA ALA A 201 14.15 3.72 4.07
C ALA A 201 15.60 3.58 4.58
N GLY A 202 15.94 2.48 5.26
CA GLY A 202 17.27 2.25 5.82
C GLY A 202 17.58 3.05 7.09
N PHE A 203 16.59 3.76 7.65
CA PHE A 203 16.70 4.36 8.97
C PHE A 203 16.31 3.30 10.01
N SER A 204 17.30 2.55 10.51
CA SER A 204 17.11 1.81 11.75
C SER A 204 16.79 2.81 12.85
N ALA A 205 15.53 2.83 13.31
CA ALA A 205 15.17 3.45 14.57
C ALA A 205 15.89 2.65 15.67
N ALA A 206 17.06 3.14 16.06
CA ALA A 206 17.74 2.75 17.28
C ALA A 206 17.12 3.52 18.45
#